data_AF-A0AA88RBN2-F1
#
_entry.id   AF-A0AA88RBN2-F1
#
_cell.length_a   1.000
_cell.length_b   1.000
_cell.length_c   1.000
_cell.angle_alpha   90.00
_cell.angle_beta   90.00
_cell.angle_gamma   90.00
#
_symmetry.space_group_name_H-M   'P 1'
#
loop_
_entity.id
_entity.type
_entity.pdbx_description
1 polymer ?
#
loop_
_entity_poly.entity_id
_entity_poly.type
_entity_poly.pdbx_seq_one_letter_code
_entity_poly.pdbx_strand_id
1 'polypeptide(L)'
;MKTKVIINLWAIGRDPNHWEDADCFRPERFDGSSIDYKGTNFQYIPFGSGRRMCPGISFGISTVEYQLVLMLYHFNWELPNGMKPQELNMTELLSSLMFYFQQPIWGNIEVG
;
A
#
# COMPACT_ATOMS: atom_id res chain seq x y z
N MET A 1 0.52 36.18 -8.55
CA MET A 1 -0.54 35.18 -8.26
C MET A 1 0.15 33.86 -7.88
N LYS A 2 -0.14 33.27 -6.71
CA LYS A 2 0.41 31.96 -6.32
C LYS A 2 -0.73 30.94 -6.33
N THR A 3 -0.81 30.13 -7.37
CA THR A 3 -1.76 29.00 -7.45
C THR A 3 -1.14 27.78 -6.78
N LYS A 4 -1.90 27.11 -5.92
CA LYS A 4 -1.50 25.82 -5.34
C LYS A 4 -2.17 24.71 -6.11
N VAL A 5 -1.41 23.68 -6.46
CA VAL A 5 -1.90 22.45 -7.08
C VAL A 5 -1.71 21.33 -6.08
N ILE A 6 -2.74 20.50 -5.90
CA ILE A 6 -2.72 19.34 -5.01
C ILE A 6 -3.02 18.12 -5.87
N ILE A 7 -2.23 17.07 -5.72
CA ILE A 7 -2.40 15.80 -6.43
C ILE A 7 -3.07 14.81 -5.48
N ASN A 8 -4.21 14.27 -5.87
CA ASN A 8 -4.95 13.29 -5.08
C ASN A 8 -4.52 11.86 -5.46
N LEU A 9 -3.46 11.38 -4.79
CA LEU A 9 -2.92 10.04 -5.04
C LEU A 9 -3.90 8.91 -4.70
N TRP A 10 -4.78 9.13 -3.71
CA TRP A 10 -5.79 8.16 -3.31
C TRP A 10 -6.79 7.89 -4.44
N ALA A 11 -7.28 8.96 -5.07
CA ALA A 11 -8.20 8.85 -6.21
C ALA A 11 -7.51 8.20 -7.42
N ILE A 12 -6.25 8.55 -7.69
CA ILE A 12 -5.48 7.96 -8.80
C ILE A 12 -5.30 6.44 -8.62
N GLY A 13 -4.98 5.99 -7.41
CA GLY A 13 -4.79 4.57 -7.11
C GLY A 13 -6.07 3.73 -7.15
N ARG A 14 -7.25 4.37 -7.20
CA ARG A 14 -8.58 3.74 -7.18
C ARG A 14 -9.45 4.12 -8.38
N ASP A 15 -8.87 4.71 -9.42
CA ASP A 15 -9.62 5.11 -10.61
C ASP A 15 -9.95 3.88 -11.48
N PRO A 16 -11.23 3.51 -11.64
CA PRO A 16 -11.63 2.35 -12.46
C PRO A 16 -11.34 2.52 -13.95
N ASN A 17 -11.05 3.75 -14.42
CA ASN A 17 -10.63 3.97 -15.81
C ASN A 17 -9.19 3.52 -16.06
N HIS A 18 -8.38 3.39 -15.01
CA HIS A 18 -6.96 3.01 -15.10
C HIS A 18 -6.68 1.64 -14.46
N TRP A 19 -7.54 1.20 -13.53
CA TRP A 19 -7.38 -0.03 -12.78
C TRP A 19 -8.61 -0.92 -12.88
N GLU A 20 -8.46 -2.11 -13.46
CA GLU A 20 -9.47 -3.17 -13.35
C GLU A 20 -9.61 -3.59 -11.89
N ASP A 21 -10.85 -3.72 -11.40
CA ASP A 21 -11.17 -3.97 -9.98
C ASP A 21 -10.36 -3.06 -9.04
N ALA A 22 -10.47 -1.74 -9.23
CA ALA A 22 -9.62 -0.73 -8.59
C ALA A 22 -9.65 -0.78 -7.05
N ASP A 23 -10.76 -1.22 -6.45
CA ASP A 23 -10.91 -1.37 -5.00
C ASP A 23 -10.44 -2.74 -4.47
N CYS A 24 -10.06 -3.67 -5.34
CA CYS A 24 -9.60 -5.00 -4.96
C CYS A 24 -8.06 -5.07 -4.85
N PHE A 25 -7.59 -5.61 -3.73
CA PHE A 25 -6.19 -6.00 -3.57
C PHE A 25 -5.87 -7.17 -4.52
N ARG A 26 -5.17 -6.86 -5.62
CA ARG A 26 -4.74 -7.80 -6.67
C ARG A 26 -3.28 -7.53 -7.03
N PRO A 27 -2.29 -8.07 -6.30
CA PRO A 27 -0.87 -7.82 -6.58
C PRO A 27 -0.45 -8.31 -7.97
N GLU A 28 -1.11 -9.34 -8.52
CA GLU A 28 -0.83 -9.94 -9.83
C GLU A 28 -1.04 -8.94 -10.98
N ARG A 29 -1.73 -7.81 -10.75
CA ARG A 29 -1.88 -6.75 -11.75
C ARG A 29 -0.55 -6.15 -12.20
N PHE A 30 0.50 -6.31 -11.40
CA PHE A 30 1.83 -5.82 -11.73
C PHE A 30 2.68 -6.87 -12.48
N ASP A 31 2.27 -8.15 -12.47
CA ASP A 31 3.03 -9.24 -13.08
C ASP A 31 3.07 -9.11 -14.60
N GLY A 32 4.28 -9.08 -15.16
CA GLY A 32 4.48 -8.87 -16.60
C GLY A 32 4.03 -7.50 -17.11
N SER A 33 3.58 -6.60 -16.23
CA SER A 33 3.20 -5.23 -16.58
C SER A 33 4.44 -4.34 -16.74
N SER A 34 4.33 -3.29 -17.54
CA SER A 34 5.35 -2.24 -17.64
C SER A 34 5.16 -1.12 -16.60
N ILE A 35 4.25 -1.30 -15.63
CA ILE A 35 3.96 -0.29 -14.62
C ILE A 35 5.00 -0.42 -13.51
N ASP A 36 5.70 0.67 -13.20
CA ASP A 36 6.59 0.73 -12.05
C ASP A 36 6.34 1.97 -11.18
N TYR A 37 6.98 2.01 -10.01
CA TYR A 37 6.88 3.12 -9.05
C TYR A 37 8.00 4.16 -9.23
N LYS A 38 8.72 4.17 -10.35
CA LYS A 38 9.88 5.06 -10.61
C LYS A 38 9.46 6.43 -11.15
N GLY A 39 8.18 6.79 -11.00
CA GLY A 39 7.67 8.13 -11.29
C GLY A 39 7.37 8.45 -12.76
N THR A 40 7.49 7.48 -13.66
CA THR A 40 7.17 7.64 -15.09
C THR A 40 5.75 7.17 -15.41
N ASN A 41 5.17 6.27 -14.62
CA ASN A 41 3.78 5.83 -14.73
C ASN A 41 2.87 6.65 -13.81
N PHE A 42 2.22 7.69 -14.33
CA PHE A 42 1.42 8.61 -13.49
C PHE A 42 0.17 8.02 -12.85
N GLN A 43 -0.31 6.88 -13.34
CA GLN A 43 -1.35 6.10 -12.66
C GLN A 43 -0.84 5.44 -11.36
N TYR A 44 0.48 5.35 -11.17
CA TYR A 44 1.11 4.69 -10.02
C TYR A 44 2.36 5.45 -9.55
N ILE A 45 2.17 6.46 -8.70
CA ILE A 45 3.25 7.32 -8.16
C ILE A 45 3.24 7.38 -6.62
N PRO A 46 3.32 6.22 -5.91
CA PRO A 46 3.25 6.17 -4.45
C PRO A 46 4.40 6.92 -3.76
N PHE A 47 5.52 7.13 -4.45
CA PHE A 47 6.68 7.88 -3.98
C PHE A 47 6.85 9.25 -4.65
N GLY A 48 5.82 9.73 -5.35
CA GLY A 48 5.86 10.94 -6.14
C GLY A 48 6.58 10.78 -7.49
N SER A 49 6.91 11.90 -8.12
CA SER A 49 7.56 11.95 -9.43
C SER A 49 8.48 13.18 -9.56
N GLY A 50 9.38 13.14 -10.55
CA GLY A 50 10.27 14.24 -10.90
C GLY A 50 11.28 14.60 -9.81
N ARG A 51 11.69 15.88 -9.77
CA ARG A 51 12.77 16.39 -8.90
C ARG A 51 12.51 16.28 -7.39
N ARG A 52 11.26 16.01 -6.99
CA ARG A 52 10.82 15.93 -5.59
C ARG A 52 10.30 14.54 -5.23
N MET A 53 10.59 13.54 -6.07
CA MET A 53 10.37 12.14 -5.75
C MET A 53 11.09 11.76 -4.44
N CYS A 54 10.49 10.86 -3.67
CA CYS A 54 11.03 10.40 -2.41
C CYS A 54 12.47 9.88 -2.59
N PRO A 55 13.47 10.44 -1.89
CA PRO A 55 14.84 9.93 -1.96
C PRO A 55 15.01 8.59 -1.24
N GLY A 56 14.01 8.17 -0.44
CA GLY A 56 14.05 6.96 0.37
C GLY A 56 13.40 5.72 -0.25
N ILE A 57 13.10 5.71 -1.56
CA ILE A 57 12.39 4.58 -2.22
C ILE A 57 13.09 3.25 -1.95
N SER A 58 14.38 3.16 -2.29
CA SER A 58 15.12 1.90 -2.14
C SER A 58 15.17 1.42 -0.68
N PHE A 59 15.35 2.35 0.26
CA PHE A 59 15.33 2.03 1.68
C PHE A 59 13.95 1.54 2.16
N GLY A 60 12.88 2.22 1.76
CA GLY A 60 11.51 1.86 2.10
C GLY A 60 11.13 0.48 1.57
N ILE A 61 11.43 0.21 0.29
CA ILE A 61 11.15 -1.10 -0.33
C ILE A 61 11.93 -2.21 0.39
N SER A 62 13.25 -2.07 0.55
CA SER A 62 14.06 -3.09 1.22
C SER A 62 13.64 -3.32 2.68
N THR A 63 13.21 -2.27 3.39
CA THR A 63 12.74 -2.41 4.77
C THR A 63 11.42 -3.19 4.83
N VAL A 64 10.46 -2.86 3.98
CA VAL A 64 9.16 -3.54 3.94
C VAL A 64 9.32 -5.00 3.51
N GLU A 65 10.12 -5.27 2.48
CA GLU A 65 10.40 -6.63 2.02
C GLU A 65 11.08 -7.47 3.10
N TYR A 66 12.11 -6.93 3.76
CA TYR A 66 12.81 -7.63 4.83
C TYR A 66 11.89 -7.93 6.01
N GLN A 67 11.10 -6.94 6.45
CA GLN A 67 10.15 -7.13 7.54
C GLN A 67 9.08 -8.16 7.18
N LEU A 68 8.56 -8.13 5.95
CA LEU A 68 7.58 -9.10 5.47
C LEU A 68 8.16 -10.53 5.45
N VAL A 69 9.39 -10.71 4.98
CA VAL A 69 10.06 -12.03 4.99
C VAL A 69 10.23 -12.54 6.42
N LEU A 70 10.71 -11.71 7.35
CA LEU A 70 10.82 -12.10 8.75
C LEU A 70 9.47 -12.49 9.34
N MET A 71 8.43 -11.72 9.02
CA MET A 71 7.06 -11.98 9.47
C MET A 71 6.54 -13.32 8.96
N LEU A 72 6.75 -13.62 7.67
CA LEU A 72 6.30 -14.87 7.04
C LEU A 72 7.13 -16.08 7.48
N TYR A 73 8.40 -15.89 7.81
CA TYR A 73 9.30 -16.99 8.19
C TYR A 73 9.13 -17.43 9.65
N HIS A 74 8.89 -16.49 10.56
CA HIS A 74 8.88 -16.77 12.00
C HIS A 74 7.48 -16.93 12.61
N PHE A 75 6.43 -16.51 11.91
CA PHE A 75 5.09 -16.44 12.48
C PHE A 75 4.04 -17.08 11.57
N ASN A 76 3.16 -17.86 12.19
CA ASN A 76 1.89 -18.24 11.59
C ASN A 76 0.86 -17.15 11.92
N TRP A 77 0.19 -16.64 10.89
CA TRP A 77 -0.74 -15.52 11.02
C TRP A 77 -2.17 -16.02 11.00
N GLU A 78 -2.90 -15.74 12.07
CA GLU A 78 -4.34 -15.99 12.15
C GLU A 78 -5.07 -14.76 12.67
N LEU A 79 -6.30 -14.55 12.19
CA LEU A 79 -7.14 -13.47 12.71
C LEU A 79 -7.58 -13.80 14.15
N PRO A 80 -7.57 -12.80 15.05
CA PRO A 80 -7.93 -13.03 16.44
C PRO A 80 -9.36 -13.53 16.58
N ASN A 81 -9.59 -14.39 17.58
CA ASN A 81 -10.93 -14.85 17.98
C ASN A 81 -11.74 -15.54 16.86
N GLY A 82 -11.07 -16.14 15.86
CA GLY A 82 -11.75 -16.79 14.74
C GLY A 82 -12.49 -15.82 13.81
N MET A 83 -12.12 -14.54 13.84
CA MET A 83 -12.67 -13.51 12.96
C MET A 83 -12.51 -13.89 11.50
N LYS A 84 -13.54 -13.64 10.69
CA LYS A 84 -13.50 -13.85 9.25
C LYS A 84 -12.86 -12.65 8.54
N PRO A 85 -12.19 -12.84 7.39
CA PRO A 85 -11.58 -11.72 6.65
C PRO A 85 -12.53 -10.57 6.33
N GLN A 86 -13.82 -10.86 6.10
CA GLN A 86 -14.85 -9.86 5.78
C GLN A 86 -15.23 -8.97 6.97
N GLU A 87 -14.87 -9.38 8.19
CA GLU A 87 -15.16 -8.64 9.42
C GLU A 87 -14.04 -7.64 9.77
N LEU A 88 -12.94 -7.63 9.00
CA LEU A 88 -11.85 -6.68 9.16
C LEU A 88 -12.31 -5.26 8.82
N ASN A 89 -12.08 -4.33 9.75
CA ASN A 89 -12.31 -2.92 9.50
C ASN A 89 -11.18 -2.34 8.64
N MET A 90 -11.46 -2.22 7.34
CA MET A 90 -10.55 -1.65 6.33
C MET A 90 -10.72 -0.14 6.15
N THR A 91 -11.38 0.55 7.08
CA THR A 91 -11.57 2.01 6.99
C THR A 91 -10.22 2.70 7.10
N GLU A 92 -9.86 3.43 6.05
CA GLU A 92 -8.64 4.22 6.00
C GLU A 92 -8.87 5.56 6.70
N LEU A 93 -8.04 5.89 7.68
CA LEU A 93 -8.01 7.23 8.24
C LEU A 93 -7.17 8.14 7.34
N LEU A 94 -7.78 9.23 6.87
CA LEU A 94 -7.11 10.22 6.04
C LEU A 94 -6.33 11.20 6.93
N SER A 95 -5.24 10.73 7.55
CA SER A 95 -4.34 11.59 8.30
C SER A 95 -3.13 12.00 7.44
N SER A 96 -3.29 13.16 6.81
CA SER A 96 -2.24 14.07 6.32
C SER A 96 -1.21 13.57 5.28
N LEU A 97 -0.99 12.27 5.01
CA LEU A 97 -0.18 11.75 3.89
C LEU A 97 -0.05 10.21 3.88
N MET A 98 -0.44 9.53 4.97
CA MET A 98 -0.24 8.09 5.13
C MET A 98 -1.55 7.44 5.58
N PHE A 99 -2.01 6.45 4.82
CA PHE A 99 -3.20 5.69 5.16
C PHE A 99 -2.82 4.65 6.21
N TYR A 100 -3.43 4.76 7.39
CA TYR A 100 -3.30 3.77 8.44
C TYR A 100 -4.64 3.07 8.65
N PHE A 101 -4.57 1.76 8.88
CA PHE A 101 -5.73 1.00 9.33
C PHE A 101 -6.07 1.42 10.77
N GLN A 102 -7.36 1.64 11.01
CA GLN A 102 -7.86 2.12 12.30
C GLN A 102 -7.78 1.06 13.40
N GLN A 103 -7.58 -0.21 13.03
CA GLN A 103 -7.41 -1.32 13.98
C GLN A 103 -6.07 -2.03 13.76
N PRO A 104 -5.30 -2.27 14.82
CA PRO A 104 -4.14 -3.14 14.75
C PRO A 104 -4.61 -4.59 14.54
N ILE A 105 -4.04 -5.26 13.54
CA ILE A 105 -4.28 -6.67 13.26
C ILE A 105 -3.38 -7.48 14.22
N TRP A 106 -3.72 -7.51 15.51
CA TRP A 106 -3.05 -8.43 16.43
C TRP A 106 -3.59 -9.83 16.18
N GLY A 107 -2.88 -10.61 15.38
CA GLY A 107 -3.09 -12.06 15.33
C GLY A 107 -2.53 -12.73 16.58
N ASN A 108 -3.04 -13.92 16.91
CA ASN A 108 -2.33 -14.80 17.84
C ASN A 108 -1.04 -15.22 17.13
N ILE A 109 0.08 -14.56 17.47
CA ILE A 109 1.37 -14.89 16.91
C ILE A 109 1.87 -16.14 17.65
N GLU A 110 1.68 -17.31 17.04
CA GLU A 110 2.39 -18.51 17.47
C GLU A 110 3.81 -18.46 16.89
N VAL A 111 4.81 -18.49 17.77
CA VAL A 111 6.21 -18.63 17.39
C VAL A 111 6.42 -20.09 17.00
N GLY A 112 6.71 -20.33 15.72
CA GLY A 112 7.10 -21.64 15.18
C GLY A 112 8.57 -21.97 15.44
#